data_AF-A0A8T6DMH4-F1
#
_entry.id   AF-A0A8T6DMH4-F1
#
_cell.length_a   1.000
_cell.length_b   1.000
_cell.length_c   1.000
_cell.angle_alpha   90.00
_cell.angle_beta   90.00
_cell.angle_gamma   90.00
#
_symmetry.space_group_name_H-M   'P 1'
#
loop_
_entity.id
_entity.type
_entity.pdbx_description
1 polymer ?
#
loop_
_entity_poly.entity_id
_entity_poly.type
_entity_poly.pdbx_seq_one_letter_code
_entity_poly.pdbx_strand_id
1 'polypeptide(L)'
;MALPTIDSIIPYRLQMEDGEKMGALDDPGPLPEGMHQNPTLLYAALALIYRLRELPGVFVDFNTFVYYDRTDRNRRVSPDLYVALGVDADAIRERHGYLIWEVGKPPDFVLEIASEGTANYDGAGKRDLYANIGISEYWRYDSTGGDFYGFPLLGERLVDGEYQPFEVHTNEDGDIRSYSPMLDIDIYWGDDRLDVYDPDARKIIPGGYEALESHDSLEETIATLEDARAQLRAELEAREYERTEYNAVQMARENERTEYRAVRMAHEAEIARLREELRRRDSE
;
A
#
# COMPACT_ATOMS: atom_id res chain seq x y z
N MET A 1 0.49 15.04 32.57
CA MET A 1 0.06 13.74 32.01
C MET A 1 1.16 13.30 31.08
N ALA A 2 1.63 12.06 31.22
CA ALA A 2 2.67 11.53 30.34
C ALA A 2 2.14 11.49 28.91
N LEU A 3 2.97 11.94 27.96
CA LEU A 3 2.70 11.75 26.54
C LEU A 3 2.60 10.24 26.26
N PRO A 4 1.67 9.80 25.39
CA PRO A 4 1.67 8.42 24.94
C PRO A 4 3.02 8.10 24.30
N THR A 5 3.66 7.00 24.72
CA THR A 5 4.93 6.51 24.17
C THR A 5 4.71 5.99 22.75
N ILE A 6 5.74 6.01 21.89
CA ILE A 6 5.67 5.46 20.51
C ILE A 6 5.24 3.99 20.47
N ASP A 7 5.50 3.22 21.53
CA ASP A 7 4.92 1.87 21.78
C ASP A 7 3.37 1.81 21.68
N SER A 8 2.66 2.94 21.77
CA SER A 8 1.20 3.05 21.59
C SER A 8 0.76 3.47 20.18
N ILE A 9 1.71 3.81 19.32
CA ILE A 9 1.46 4.29 17.96
C ILE A 9 1.80 3.20 16.93
N ILE A 10 2.68 2.24 17.28
CA ILE A 10 3.08 1.11 16.42
C ILE A 10 3.23 -0.17 17.27
N PRO A 11 2.28 -1.12 17.21
CA PRO A 11 2.31 -2.30 18.06
C PRO A 11 2.71 -3.52 17.22
N TYR A 12 4.00 -3.77 17.04
CA TYR A 12 4.47 -5.12 16.75
C TYR A 12 5.72 -5.48 17.54
N ARG A 13 5.48 -6.07 18.71
CA ARG A 13 6.44 -6.86 19.46
C ARG A 13 6.08 -8.34 19.24
N LEU A 14 6.77 -9.01 18.33
CA LEU A 14 6.82 -10.46 18.32
C LEU A 14 8.17 -10.92 18.86
N GLN A 15 8.14 -11.44 20.08
CA GLN A 15 9.23 -12.25 20.63
C GLN A 15 9.43 -13.48 19.73
N MET A 16 10.67 -13.85 19.45
CA MET A 16 11.30 -15.11 19.90
C MET A 16 12.70 -15.28 19.27
N GLU A 17 13.68 -15.26 20.16
CA GLU A 17 14.82 -16.19 20.31
C GLU A 17 15.82 -16.47 19.16
N ASP A 18 17.02 -15.95 19.42
CA ASP A 18 18.33 -16.60 19.34
C ASP A 18 18.91 -16.98 17.96
N GLY A 19 19.60 -15.99 17.39
CA GLY A 19 21.06 -16.03 17.22
C GLY A 19 21.67 -16.98 16.17
N GLU A 20 22.04 -16.46 15.00
CA GLU A 20 23.43 -16.43 14.49
C GLU A 20 23.56 -15.61 13.18
N LYS A 21 24.69 -14.89 13.06
CA LYS A 21 24.95 -13.78 12.11
C LYS A 21 25.35 -14.25 10.71
N MET A 22 24.77 -13.66 9.66
CA MET A 22 25.26 -13.77 8.27
C MET A 22 26.17 -12.58 7.92
N GLY A 23 27.35 -12.87 7.35
CA GLY A 23 28.43 -11.92 7.10
C GLY A 23 28.17 -10.89 5.99
N ALA A 24 28.97 -9.81 6.04
CA ALA A 24 28.87 -8.64 5.16
C ALA A 24 28.96 -8.98 3.67
N LEU A 25 28.05 -8.39 2.87
CA LEU A 25 28.14 -8.34 1.42
C LEU A 25 28.69 -6.97 1.01
N ASP A 26 29.67 -7.00 0.12
CA ASP A 26 30.42 -5.86 -0.39
C ASP A 26 29.55 -4.86 -1.18
N ASP A 27 30.02 -3.61 -1.15
CA ASP A 27 29.54 -2.34 -1.75
C ASP A 27 28.47 -2.47 -2.87
N PRO A 28 27.20 -2.08 -2.60
CA PRO A 28 26.16 -2.11 -3.61
C PRO A 28 26.34 -0.90 -4.53
N GLY A 29 26.63 -1.15 -5.80
CA GLY A 29 26.60 -0.11 -6.84
C GLY A 29 25.27 0.67 -6.88
N PRO A 30 25.16 1.72 -7.71
CA PRO A 30 24.05 2.67 -7.67
C PRO A 30 22.69 1.97 -7.74
N LEU A 31 21.81 2.36 -6.83
CA LEU A 31 20.55 1.68 -6.52
C LEU A 31 19.56 1.73 -7.70
N PRO A 32 18.73 0.69 -7.91
CA PRO A 32 17.72 0.67 -8.97
C PRO A 32 16.66 1.77 -8.79
N GLU A 33 16.14 2.29 -9.91
CA GLU A 33 15.17 3.40 -10.02
C GLU A 33 13.85 3.22 -9.22
N GLY A 34 13.54 2.01 -8.75
CA GLY A 34 12.43 1.75 -7.81
C GLY A 34 12.75 2.03 -6.34
N MET A 35 13.94 2.56 -6.03
CA MET A 35 14.42 2.84 -4.68
C MET A 35 14.55 4.35 -4.39
N HIS A 36 13.87 5.19 -5.16
CA HIS A 36 13.41 6.49 -4.67
C HIS A 36 12.33 6.22 -3.63
N GLN A 37 12.71 6.06 -2.37
CA GLN A 37 11.76 6.26 -1.28
C GLN A 37 11.14 7.63 -1.48
N ASN A 38 9.85 7.70 -1.82
CA ASN A 38 9.19 8.96 -2.09
C ASN A 38 9.18 9.79 -0.80
N PRO A 39 10.08 10.78 -0.63
CA PRO A 39 10.15 11.54 0.60
C PRO A 39 8.81 12.25 0.85
N THR A 40 8.12 12.65 -0.21
CA THR A 40 6.78 13.25 -0.14
C THR A 40 5.79 12.42 0.66
N LEU A 41 5.70 11.10 0.41
CA LEU A 41 4.76 10.23 1.10
C LEU A 41 5.04 10.18 2.60
N LEU A 42 6.33 9.99 2.93
CA LEU A 42 6.78 9.93 4.31
C LEU A 42 6.52 11.25 5.04
N TYR A 43 6.83 12.38 4.41
CA TYR A 43 6.65 13.71 5.00
C TYR A 43 5.17 14.02 5.23
N ALA A 44 4.31 13.71 4.26
CA ALA A 44 2.86 13.86 4.40
C ALA A 44 2.33 12.98 5.53
N ALA A 45 2.72 11.70 5.60
CA ALA A 45 2.31 10.78 6.66
C ALA A 45 2.73 11.29 8.05
N LEU A 46 3.99 11.72 8.21
CA LEU A 46 4.50 12.26 9.48
C LEU A 46 3.79 13.56 9.88
N ALA A 47 3.53 14.47 8.93
CA ALA A 47 2.80 15.69 9.19
C ALA A 47 1.37 15.40 9.66
N LEU A 48 0.66 14.45 9.04
CA LEU A 48 -0.68 14.04 9.46
C LEU A 48 -0.67 13.35 10.83
N ILE A 49 0.26 12.42 11.07
CA ILE A 49 0.43 11.77 12.39
C ILE A 49 0.66 12.84 13.46
N TYR A 50 1.56 13.79 13.21
CA TYR A 50 1.84 14.88 14.13
C TYR A 50 0.59 15.73 14.37
N ARG A 51 -0.11 16.19 13.32
CA ARG A 51 -1.30 17.04 13.43
C ARG A 51 -2.44 16.39 14.20
N LEU A 52 -2.61 15.08 14.02
CA LEU A 52 -3.76 14.34 14.53
C LEU A 52 -3.47 13.60 15.85
N ARG A 53 -2.24 13.64 16.37
CA ARG A 53 -1.79 12.87 17.57
C ARG A 53 -2.62 13.09 18.84
N GLU A 54 -3.23 14.27 18.99
CA GLU A 54 -4.03 14.61 20.18
C GLU A 54 -5.51 14.21 20.01
N LEU A 55 -5.92 13.78 18.82
CA LEU A 55 -7.28 13.33 18.54
C LEU A 55 -7.41 11.83 18.86
N PRO A 56 -8.36 11.44 19.73
CA PRO A 56 -8.60 10.03 19.99
C PRO A 56 -9.24 9.35 18.77
N GLY A 57 -8.92 8.07 18.59
CA GLY A 57 -9.53 7.23 17.56
C GLY A 57 -9.12 7.61 16.13
N VAL A 58 -7.87 8.02 15.94
CA VAL A 58 -7.28 8.27 14.62
C VAL A 58 -6.37 7.11 14.24
N PHE A 59 -6.55 6.62 13.02
CA PHE A 59 -5.65 5.67 12.38
C PHE A 59 -5.11 6.30 11.09
N VAL A 60 -3.79 6.45 11.00
CA VAL A 60 -3.07 6.91 9.81
C VAL A 60 -2.16 5.79 9.36
N ASP A 61 -2.23 5.43 8.10
CA ASP A 61 -1.41 4.36 7.53
C ASP A 61 -1.16 4.59 6.04
N PHE A 62 -0.14 3.96 5.49
CA PHE A 62 0.36 4.22 4.14
C PHE A 62 0.88 2.94 3.49
N ASN A 63 0.64 2.77 2.19
CA ASN A 63 1.00 1.56 1.43
C ASN A 63 0.50 0.23 2.03
N THR A 64 -0.59 0.25 2.81
CA THR A 64 -1.25 -0.94 3.34
C THR A 64 -2.60 -1.18 2.69
N PHE A 65 -3.09 -2.42 2.78
CA PHE A 65 -4.34 -2.82 2.13
C PHE A 65 -5.58 -2.41 2.91
N VAL A 66 -6.55 -1.84 2.20
CA VAL A 66 -7.93 -1.63 2.62
C VAL A 66 -8.81 -2.67 1.94
N TYR A 67 -9.43 -3.54 2.74
CA TYR A 67 -10.30 -4.63 2.27
C TYR A 67 -11.76 -4.18 2.32
N TYR A 68 -12.39 -4.13 1.15
CA TYR A 68 -13.77 -3.66 1.00
C TYR A 68 -14.77 -4.78 0.67
N ASP A 69 -14.29 -5.99 0.38
CA ASP A 69 -15.15 -7.17 0.16
C ASP A 69 -14.85 -8.27 1.19
N ARG A 70 -15.86 -8.62 1.99
CA ARG A 70 -15.74 -9.67 3.02
C ARG A 70 -15.61 -11.08 2.42
N THR A 71 -16.09 -11.27 1.19
CA THR A 71 -16.17 -12.58 0.52
C THR A 71 -14.97 -12.88 -0.36
N ASP A 72 -14.21 -11.86 -0.78
CA ASP A 72 -13.01 -12.02 -1.60
C ASP A 72 -11.89 -11.07 -1.15
N ARG A 73 -10.86 -11.63 -0.50
CA ARG A 73 -9.70 -10.87 -0.02
C ARG A 73 -8.83 -10.29 -1.15
N ASN A 74 -9.01 -10.72 -2.40
CA ASN A 74 -8.31 -10.11 -3.53
C ASN A 74 -8.94 -8.77 -3.95
N ARG A 75 -10.19 -8.51 -3.54
CA ARG A 75 -10.87 -7.22 -3.73
C ARG A 75 -10.48 -6.26 -2.61
N ARG A 76 -9.33 -5.63 -2.82
CA ARG A 76 -8.70 -4.66 -1.92
C ARG A 76 -8.08 -3.52 -2.71
N VAL A 77 -7.85 -2.41 -2.04
CA VAL A 77 -7.08 -1.26 -2.56
C VAL A 77 -5.87 -1.03 -1.67
N SER A 78 -4.84 -0.38 -2.21
CA SER A 78 -3.65 0.03 -1.46
C SER A 78 -3.45 1.52 -1.72
N PRO A 79 -4.12 2.40 -0.96
CA PRO A 79 -3.88 3.83 -1.05
C PRO A 79 -2.44 4.15 -0.65
N ASP A 80 -1.83 5.16 -1.27
CA ASP A 80 -0.49 5.58 -0.86
C ASP A 80 -0.52 6.08 0.59
N LEU A 81 -1.51 6.89 0.97
CA LEU A 81 -1.75 7.35 2.35
C LEU A 81 -3.25 7.42 2.62
N TYR A 82 -3.69 7.00 3.82
CA TYR A 82 -5.07 7.17 4.25
C TYR A 82 -5.22 7.45 5.73
N VAL A 83 -6.36 8.08 6.08
CA VAL A 83 -6.73 8.40 7.47
C VAL A 83 -8.14 7.89 7.75
N ALA A 84 -8.34 7.29 8.92
CA ALA A 84 -9.65 6.98 9.47
C ALA A 84 -9.81 7.63 10.85
N LEU A 85 -10.93 8.33 11.03
CA LEU A 85 -11.31 9.06 12.23
C LEU A 85 -12.45 8.35 12.96
N GLY A 86 -12.42 8.43 14.29
CA GLY A 86 -13.43 7.82 15.16
C GLY A 86 -13.40 6.29 15.14
N VAL A 87 -12.22 5.69 14.98
CA VAL A 87 -12.01 4.23 14.89
C VAL A 87 -11.18 3.71 16.06
N ASP A 88 -11.24 2.40 16.30
CA ASP A 88 -10.35 1.71 17.23
C ASP A 88 -9.01 1.39 16.53
N ALA A 89 -8.07 2.32 16.62
CA ALA A 89 -6.78 2.22 15.95
C ALA A 89 -5.95 1.01 16.44
N ASP A 90 -6.03 0.68 17.74
CA ASP A 90 -5.28 -0.44 18.31
C ASP A 90 -5.82 -1.78 17.80
N ALA A 91 -7.14 -1.93 17.75
CA ALA A 91 -7.76 -3.11 17.17
C ALA A 91 -7.45 -3.28 15.67
N ILE A 92 -7.35 -2.17 14.91
CA ILE A 92 -6.92 -2.20 13.50
C ILE A 92 -5.47 -2.67 13.41
N ARG A 93 -4.58 -2.10 14.24
CA ARG A 93 -3.15 -2.44 14.24
C ARG A 93 -2.93 -3.90 14.58
N GLU A 94 -3.53 -4.42 15.66
CA GLU A 94 -3.42 -5.82 16.10
C GLU A 94 -3.84 -6.84 15.02
N ARG A 95 -4.64 -6.43 14.04
CA ARG A 95 -5.09 -7.29 12.94
C ARG A 95 -4.26 -7.18 11.66
N HIS A 96 -3.29 -6.26 11.61
CA HIS A 96 -2.46 -6.01 10.43
C HIS A 96 -3.27 -5.66 9.16
N GLY A 97 -4.35 -4.89 9.27
CA GLY A 97 -5.06 -4.44 8.07
C GLY A 97 -6.39 -3.75 8.34
N TYR A 98 -6.84 -2.98 7.35
CA TYR A 98 -8.09 -2.23 7.42
C TYR A 98 -9.24 -3.00 6.76
N LEU A 99 -10.06 -3.66 7.57
CA LEU A 99 -11.22 -4.45 7.11
C LEU A 99 -12.49 -3.63 7.32
N ILE A 100 -13.09 -3.11 6.24
CA ILE A 100 -14.22 -2.17 6.33
C ILE A 100 -15.39 -2.73 7.13
N TRP A 101 -15.68 -4.03 7.02
CA TRP A 101 -16.79 -4.66 7.76
C TRP A 101 -16.52 -4.85 9.26
N GLU A 102 -15.28 -4.76 9.71
CA GLU A 102 -14.91 -4.85 11.14
C GLU A 102 -14.75 -3.45 11.74
N VAL A 103 -14.14 -2.52 10.99
CA VAL A 103 -14.05 -1.11 11.39
C VAL A 103 -15.42 -0.44 11.32
N GLY A 104 -16.31 -0.91 10.45
CA GLY A 104 -17.68 -0.41 10.26
C GLY A 104 -17.80 0.75 9.27
N LYS A 105 -16.68 1.23 8.71
CA LYS A 105 -16.62 2.34 7.74
C LYS A 105 -15.37 2.24 6.86
N PRO A 106 -15.37 2.88 5.67
CA PRO A 106 -14.14 3.10 4.90
C PRO A 106 -13.25 4.16 5.58
N PRO A 107 -11.98 4.30 5.13
CA PRO A 107 -11.18 5.47 5.42
C PRO A 107 -11.89 6.77 5.03
N ASP A 108 -11.63 7.80 5.80
CA ASP A 108 -12.24 9.12 5.66
C ASP A 108 -11.51 9.96 4.60
N PHE A 109 -10.20 9.81 4.52
CA PHE A 109 -9.31 10.54 3.63
C PHE A 109 -8.35 9.55 2.95
N VAL A 110 -8.14 9.73 1.65
CA VAL A 110 -7.11 9.04 0.86
C VAL A 110 -6.30 10.07 0.06
N LEU A 111 -4.98 9.91 0.04
CA LEU A 111 -4.05 10.60 -0.84
C LEU A 111 -3.31 9.59 -1.72
N GLU A 112 -3.28 9.86 -3.02
CA GLU A 112 -2.46 9.17 -4.03
C GLU A 112 -1.39 10.12 -4.56
N ILE A 113 -0.20 9.61 -4.80
CA ILE A 113 0.94 10.35 -5.32
C ILE A 113 1.33 9.76 -6.67
N ALA A 114 1.16 10.55 -7.74
CA ALA A 114 1.52 10.12 -9.08
C ALA A 114 3.00 9.74 -9.16
N SER A 115 3.27 8.60 -9.78
CA SER A 115 4.60 8.24 -10.27
C SER A 115 4.54 7.85 -11.73
N GLU A 116 5.67 8.00 -12.42
CA GLU A 116 5.82 7.72 -13.86
C GLU A 116 5.35 6.31 -14.26
N GLY A 117 5.39 5.35 -13.33
CA GLY A 117 4.93 3.97 -13.55
C GLY A 117 3.44 3.70 -13.30
N THR A 118 2.69 4.60 -12.65
CA THR A 118 1.30 4.34 -12.16
C THR A 118 0.24 5.28 -12.75
N ALA A 119 0.65 6.41 -13.32
CA ALA A 119 -0.24 7.46 -13.83
C ALA A 119 -1.33 7.00 -14.81
N ASN A 120 -1.01 6.04 -15.70
CA ASN A 120 -1.98 5.51 -16.68
C ASN A 120 -3.01 4.54 -16.09
N TYR A 121 -2.74 3.97 -14.90
CA TYR A 121 -3.61 3.01 -14.22
C TYR A 121 -4.44 3.65 -13.08
N ASP A 122 -4.01 4.80 -12.58
CA ASP A 122 -4.53 5.38 -11.33
C ASP A 122 -5.71 6.33 -11.48
N GLY A 123 -5.89 7.00 -12.63
CA GLY A 123 -6.85 8.09 -12.76
C GLY A 123 -8.34 7.68 -12.68
N ALA A 124 -8.85 6.99 -13.70
CA ALA A 124 -10.29 6.72 -13.80
C ALA A 124 -10.74 5.52 -12.95
N GLY A 125 -9.92 4.46 -12.88
CA GLY A 125 -10.29 3.21 -12.20
C GLY A 125 -10.34 3.35 -10.67
N LYS A 126 -9.34 3.99 -10.05
CA LYS A 126 -9.30 4.18 -8.60
C LYS A 126 -10.37 5.17 -8.13
N ARG A 127 -10.61 6.27 -8.86
CA ARG A 127 -11.63 7.26 -8.53
C ARG A 127 -13.02 6.64 -8.40
N ASP A 128 -13.45 5.89 -9.40
CA ASP A 128 -14.76 5.24 -9.37
C ASP A 128 -14.83 4.15 -8.28
N LEU A 129 -13.72 3.42 -8.06
CA LEU A 129 -13.64 2.42 -7.00
C LEU A 129 -13.74 3.04 -5.60
N TYR A 130 -13.05 4.15 -5.34
CA TYR A 130 -13.11 4.85 -4.06
C TYR A 130 -14.49 5.46 -3.77
N ALA A 131 -15.16 5.98 -4.81
CA ALA A 131 -16.54 6.43 -4.71
C ALA A 131 -17.48 5.25 -4.34
N ASN A 132 -17.32 4.10 -5.01
CA ASN A 132 -18.10 2.89 -4.71
C ASN A 132 -17.82 2.32 -3.31
N ILE A 133 -16.59 2.45 -2.80
CA ILE A 133 -16.22 2.06 -1.43
C ILE A 133 -16.80 3.04 -0.40
N GLY A 134 -17.02 4.30 -0.77
CA GLY A 134 -17.56 5.34 0.10
C GLY A 134 -16.50 6.20 0.80
N ILE A 135 -15.29 6.30 0.25
CA ILE A 135 -14.22 7.16 0.81
C ILE A 135 -14.64 8.63 0.67
N SER A 136 -14.65 9.37 1.79
CA SER A 136 -15.25 10.70 1.83
C SER A 136 -14.43 11.76 1.12
N GLU A 137 -13.10 11.75 1.30
CA GLU A 137 -12.18 12.64 0.61
C GLU A 137 -11.12 11.88 -0.17
N TYR A 138 -10.96 12.26 -1.43
CA TYR A 138 -9.98 11.68 -2.35
C TYR A 138 -9.05 12.75 -2.90
N TRP A 139 -7.76 12.60 -2.61
CA TRP A 139 -6.72 13.54 -2.96
C TRP A 139 -5.70 12.90 -3.89
N ARG A 140 -5.22 13.68 -4.85
CA ARG A 140 -4.21 13.29 -5.82
C ARG A 140 -3.15 14.37 -5.90
N TYR A 141 -1.92 13.97 -5.69
CA TYR A 141 -0.73 14.80 -5.81
C TYR A 141 0.10 14.35 -7.01
N ASP A 142 0.62 15.30 -7.77
CA ASP A 142 1.51 15.08 -8.90
C ASP A 142 2.80 15.88 -8.72
N SER A 143 3.89 15.17 -8.44
CA SER A 143 5.20 15.77 -8.20
C SER A 143 5.85 16.41 -9.41
N THR A 144 5.30 16.22 -10.61
CA THR A 144 5.81 16.84 -11.84
C THR A 144 5.25 18.24 -12.09
N GLY A 145 4.30 18.69 -11.26
CA GLY A 145 3.56 19.92 -11.53
C GLY A 145 2.28 19.72 -12.34
N GLY A 146 1.94 18.47 -12.70
CA GLY A 146 0.69 18.13 -13.39
C GLY A 146 0.84 17.36 -14.70
N ASP A 147 2.00 16.78 -15.02
CA ASP A 147 2.17 16.00 -16.26
C ASP A 147 1.26 14.76 -16.32
N PHE A 148 0.85 14.23 -15.15
CA PHE A 148 0.01 13.04 -15.04
C PHE A 148 -1.47 13.38 -14.84
N TYR A 149 -1.78 14.35 -13.99
CA TYR A 149 -3.17 14.70 -13.64
C TYR A 149 -3.68 16.00 -14.27
N GLY A 150 -2.84 16.72 -15.00
CA GLY A 150 -3.13 18.06 -15.54
C GLY A 150 -2.99 19.19 -14.52
N PHE A 151 -2.86 18.84 -13.23
CA PHE A 151 -2.69 19.76 -12.11
C PHE A 151 -1.82 19.09 -11.02
N PRO A 152 -1.01 19.86 -10.27
CA PRO A 152 -0.14 19.31 -9.22
C PRO A 152 -0.92 18.79 -8.01
N LEU A 153 -2.10 19.34 -7.75
CA LEU A 153 -2.94 18.97 -6.61
C LEU A 153 -4.41 18.98 -7.01
N LEU A 154 -5.10 17.87 -6.72
CA LEU A 154 -6.54 17.72 -6.90
C LEU A 154 -7.14 17.12 -5.63
N GLY A 155 -8.15 17.78 -5.07
CA GLY A 155 -8.97 17.25 -3.98
C GLY A 155 -10.41 17.09 -4.42
N GLU A 156 -11.05 16.00 -4.04
CA GLU A 156 -12.46 15.72 -4.33
C GLU A 156 -13.18 15.20 -3.08
N ARG A 157 -14.44 15.58 -2.92
CA ARG A 157 -15.35 15.07 -1.87
C ARG A 157 -16.45 14.21 -2.46
N LEU A 158 -16.79 13.14 -1.76
CA LEU A 158 -17.90 12.27 -2.15
C LEU A 158 -19.24 12.90 -1.74
N VAL A 159 -20.12 13.13 -2.72
CA VAL A 159 -21.46 13.66 -2.52
C VAL A 159 -22.43 12.80 -3.33
N ASP A 160 -23.40 12.18 -2.67
CA ASP A 160 -24.40 11.31 -3.31
C ASP A 160 -23.81 10.21 -4.22
N GLY A 161 -22.65 9.68 -3.85
CA GLY A 161 -21.96 8.61 -4.58
C GLY A 161 -21.06 9.10 -5.74
N GLU A 162 -20.95 10.41 -5.95
CA GLU A 162 -20.08 10.99 -6.97
C GLU A 162 -19.07 11.97 -6.35
N TYR A 163 -17.83 11.91 -6.83
CA TYR A 163 -16.80 12.86 -6.42
C TYR A 163 -17.02 14.24 -7.06
N GLN A 164 -16.99 15.28 -6.23
CA GLN A 164 -17.03 16.69 -6.63
C GLN A 164 -15.72 17.38 -6.19
N PRO A 165 -15.12 18.24 -7.03
CA PRO A 165 -13.85 18.88 -6.69
C PRO A 165 -14.00 19.85 -5.52
N PHE A 166 -12.95 19.93 -4.70
CA PHE A 166 -12.74 21.02 -3.76
C PHE A 166 -12.30 22.30 -4.47
N GLU A 167 -12.49 23.44 -3.81
CA GLU A 167 -11.95 24.71 -4.28
C GLU A 167 -10.44 24.75 -4.06
N VAL A 168 -9.72 25.15 -5.10
CA VAL A 168 -8.26 25.24 -5.10
C VAL A 168 -7.88 26.72 -5.21
N HIS A 169 -7.05 27.18 -4.30
CA HIS A 169 -6.54 28.55 -4.27
C HIS A 169 -5.09 28.57 -4.72
N THR A 170 -4.77 29.41 -5.70
CA THR A 170 -3.39 29.66 -6.17
C THR A 170 -2.98 31.08 -5.81
N ASN A 171 -1.82 31.26 -5.16
CA ASN A 171 -1.28 32.59 -4.84
C ASN A 171 -0.45 33.16 -6.00
N GLU A 172 0.10 34.37 -5.83
CA GLU A 172 0.91 35.05 -6.86
C GLU A 172 2.23 34.33 -7.14
N ASP A 173 2.76 33.58 -6.16
CA ASP A 173 3.99 32.80 -6.27
C ASP A 173 3.78 31.44 -6.95
N GLY A 174 2.52 31.07 -7.24
CA GLY A 174 2.14 29.81 -7.87
C GLY A 174 1.88 28.68 -6.87
N ASP A 175 1.98 28.93 -5.57
CA ASP A 175 1.63 27.95 -4.54
C ASP A 175 0.13 27.69 -4.56
N ILE A 176 -0.22 26.44 -4.33
CA ILE A 176 -1.58 25.92 -4.39
C ILE A 176 -2.00 25.42 -3.01
N ARG A 177 -3.22 25.75 -2.60
CA ARG A 177 -3.85 25.27 -1.37
C ARG A 177 -5.27 24.81 -1.62
N SER A 178 -5.66 23.74 -0.96
CA SER A 178 -7.06 23.32 -0.89
C SER A 178 -7.35 22.77 0.50
N TYR A 179 -8.46 23.20 1.08
CA TYR A 179 -8.85 22.82 2.43
C TYR A 179 -9.47 21.42 2.45
N SER A 180 -9.08 20.59 3.42
CA SER A 180 -9.71 19.32 3.78
C SER A 180 -10.60 19.52 5.00
N PRO A 181 -11.94 19.57 4.83
CA PRO A 181 -12.87 19.63 5.95
C PRO A 181 -12.79 18.42 6.88
N MET A 182 -12.41 17.25 6.37
CA MET A 182 -12.31 16.02 7.15
C MET A 182 -11.15 16.06 8.15
N LEU A 183 -10.01 16.60 7.74
CA LEU A 183 -8.79 16.63 8.57
C LEU A 183 -8.50 18.00 9.20
N ASP A 184 -9.27 19.02 8.82
CA ASP A 184 -9.14 20.40 9.29
C ASP A 184 -7.72 20.96 9.08
N ILE A 185 -7.26 20.83 7.83
CA ILE A 185 -5.94 21.24 7.32
C ILE A 185 -6.08 21.72 5.88
N ASP A 186 -5.11 22.50 5.42
CA ASP A 186 -4.89 22.73 4.00
C ASP A 186 -3.88 21.71 3.47
N ILE A 187 -4.20 21.06 2.35
CA ILE A 187 -3.20 20.37 1.56
C ILE A 187 -2.52 21.42 0.69
N TYR A 188 -1.19 21.51 0.80
CA TYR A 188 -0.37 22.56 0.21
C TYR A 188 0.54 21.99 -0.86
N TRP A 189 0.65 22.69 -1.98
CA TRP A 189 1.70 22.48 -2.95
C TRP A 189 2.45 23.78 -3.21
N GLY A 190 3.77 23.75 -3.08
CA GLY A 190 4.66 24.89 -3.32
C GLY A 190 6.11 24.44 -3.28
N ASP A 191 7.01 25.20 -3.90
CA ASP A 191 8.41 24.78 -4.09
C ASP A 191 8.55 23.34 -4.65
N ASP A 192 7.65 22.96 -5.57
CA ASP A 192 7.54 21.61 -6.18
C ASP A 192 7.36 20.48 -5.16
N ARG A 193 6.77 20.77 -3.99
CA ARG A 193 6.58 19.81 -2.90
C ARG A 193 5.17 19.84 -2.35
N LEU A 194 4.75 18.68 -1.85
CA LEU A 194 3.53 18.53 -1.07
C LEU A 194 3.85 18.76 0.41
N ASP A 195 3.07 19.63 1.05
CA ASP A 195 3.09 19.84 2.49
C ASP A 195 1.67 19.83 3.06
N VAL A 196 1.58 19.76 4.38
CA VAL A 196 0.33 19.97 5.13
C VAL A 196 0.44 21.31 5.83
N TYR A 197 -0.57 22.16 5.69
CA TYR A 197 -0.62 23.47 6.32
C TYR A 197 -1.73 23.51 7.37
N ASP A 198 -1.40 24.03 8.55
CA ASP A 198 -2.34 24.26 9.63
C ASP A 198 -2.95 25.66 9.46
N PRO A 199 -4.25 25.77 9.09
CA PRO A 199 -4.89 27.06 8.86
C PRO A 199 -5.03 27.89 10.15
N ASP A 200 -5.15 27.24 11.31
CA ASP A 200 -5.29 27.92 12.60
C ASP A 200 -3.95 28.47 13.08
N ALA A 201 -2.91 27.63 13.05
CA ALA A 201 -1.55 28.03 13.44
C ALA A 201 -0.83 28.85 12.35
N ARG A 202 -1.42 28.91 11.15
CA ARG A 202 -0.94 29.62 9.96
C ARG A 202 0.48 29.23 9.55
N LYS A 203 0.82 27.95 9.66
CA LYS A 203 2.16 27.41 9.39
C LYS A 203 2.09 26.08 8.67
N ILE A 204 3.15 25.77 7.92
CA ILE A 204 3.37 24.40 7.45
C ILE A 204 3.61 23.51 8.67
N ILE A 205 2.91 22.38 8.69
CA ILE A 205 3.10 21.33 9.69
C ILE A 205 4.38 20.60 9.31
N PRO A 206 5.36 20.53 10.23
CA PRO A 206 6.59 19.81 9.96
C PRO A 206 6.31 18.35 9.58
N GLY A 207 6.74 17.95 8.39
CA GLY A 207 6.75 16.54 7.95
C GLY A 207 8.15 15.90 7.97
N GLY A 208 9.20 16.71 8.13
CA GLY A 208 10.60 16.29 8.07
C GLY A 208 11.32 16.21 9.42
N TYR A 209 12.64 16.43 9.41
CA TYR A 209 13.50 16.46 10.60
C TYR A 209 13.02 17.51 11.64
N GLU A 210 12.26 18.51 11.22
CA GLU A 210 11.71 19.58 12.05
C GLU A 210 10.52 19.12 12.94
N ALA A 211 9.77 18.08 12.53
CA ALA A 211 8.80 17.39 13.42
C ALA A 211 9.52 16.57 14.49
N LEU A 212 10.73 16.14 14.13
CA LEU A 212 11.55 15.17 14.79
C LEU A 212 12.50 15.81 15.83
N GLU A 213 12.84 17.10 15.72
CA GLU A 213 13.65 17.87 16.71
C GLU A 213 13.07 17.94 18.15
N SER A 214 11.94 17.29 18.42
CA SER A 214 11.60 16.84 19.77
C SER A 214 12.49 15.63 20.14
N HIS A 215 13.73 15.94 20.51
CA HIS A 215 14.96 15.13 20.58
C HIS A 215 14.90 13.64 21.01
N ASP A 216 13.84 13.14 21.64
CA ASP A 216 13.72 11.75 22.09
C ASP A 216 12.94 10.86 21.10
N SER A 217 12.04 11.41 20.29
CA SER A 217 11.25 10.64 19.31
C SER A 217 11.98 10.35 18.01
N LEU A 218 13.15 10.95 17.81
CA LEU A 218 13.93 10.97 16.57
C LEU A 218 14.57 9.63 16.26
N GLU A 219 15.34 9.12 17.22
CA GLU A 219 16.01 7.83 17.10
C GLU A 219 14.97 6.71 17.02
N GLU A 220 13.85 6.86 17.72
CA GLU A 220 12.76 5.89 17.71
C GLU A 220 11.98 5.91 16.38
N THR A 221 11.69 7.09 15.80
CA THR A 221 11.03 7.19 14.50
C THR A 221 11.95 6.71 13.37
N ILE A 222 13.24 7.06 13.40
CA ILE A 222 14.21 6.58 12.41
C ILE A 222 14.34 5.06 12.50
N ALA A 223 14.47 4.50 13.71
CA ALA A 223 14.51 3.05 13.89
C ALA A 223 13.21 2.38 13.40
N THR A 224 12.06 3.01 13.63
CA THR A 224 10.77 2.44 13.19
C THR A 224 10.58 2.49 11.68
N LEU A 225 11.05 3.57 11.04
CA LEU A 225 11.03 3.68 9.58
C LEU A 225 12.01 2.73 8.91
N GLU A 226 13.17 2.50 9.52
CA GLU A 226 14.12 1.48 9.08
C GLU A 226 13.54 0.07 9.22
N ASP A 227 12.81 -0.20 10.30
CA ASP A 227 12.17 -1.49 10.53
C ASP A 227 10.99 -1.72 9.57
N ALA A 228 10.14 -0.71 9.35
CA ALA A 228 9.07 -0.76 8.35
C ALA A 228 9.62 -0.99 6.94
N ARG A 229 10.75 -0.36 6.61
CA ARG A 229 11.45 -0.55 5.32
C ARG A 229 12.03 -1.95 5.19
N ALA A 230 12.50 -2.55 6.28
CA ALA A 230 12.98 -3.93 6.30
C ALA A 230 11.84 -4.94 6.18
N GLN A 231 10.72 -4.72 6.87
CA GLN A 231 9.53 -5.57 6.80
C GLN A 231 8.93 -5.56 5.39
N LEU A 232 8.81 -4.39 4.76
CA LEU A 232 8.32 -4.29 3.39
C LEU A 232 9.21 -5.05 2.41
N ARG A 233 10.55 -5.00 2.57
CA ARG A 233 11.48 -5.79 1.75
C ARG A 233 11.30 -7.28 1.97
N ALA A 234 11.21 -7.71 3.22
CA ALA A 234 11.02 -9.12 3.56
C ALA A 234 9.68 -9.67 3.04
N GLU A 235 8.61 -8.88 3.08
CA GLU A 235 7.31 -9.28 2.54
C GLU A 235 7.32 -9.38 1.01
N LEU A 236 8.00 -8.45 0.33
CA LEU A 236 8.19 -8.52 -1.11
C LEU A 236 9.00 -9.77 -1.51
N GLU A 237 10.08 -10.08 -0.79
CA GLU A 237 10.89 -11.28 -1.02
C GLU A 237 10.11 -12.57 -0.73
N ALA A 238 9.35 -12.63 0.36
CA ALA A 238 8.50 -13.78 0.68
C ALA A 238 7.43 -14.01 -0.38
N ARG A 239 6.84 -12.93 -0.90
CA ARG A 239 5.82 -13.00 -1.96
C ARG A 239 6.41 -13.46 -3.30
N GLU A 240 7.65 -13.08 -3.60
CA GLU A 240 8.36 -13.62 -4.76
C GLU A 240 8.71 -15.11 -4.57
N TYR A 241 9.10 -15.51 -3.36
CA TYR A 241 9.40 -16.90 -3.03
C TYR A 241 8.15 -17.80 -3.13
N GLU A 242 7.02 -17.40 -2.54
CA GLU A 242 5.76 -18.14 -2.67
C GLU A 242 5.29 -18.25 -4.12
N ARG A 243 5.43 -17.17 -4.90
CA ARG A 243 5.08 -17.16 -6.32
C ARG A 243 5.97 -18.11 -7.13
N THR A 244 7.24 -18.22 -6.79
CA THR A 244 8.17 -19.15 -7.46
C THR A 244 7.93 -20.60 -7.06
N GLU A 245 7.71 -20.90 -5.78
CA GLU A 245 7.32 -22.24 -5.33
C GLU A 245 5.98 -22.69 -5.92
N TYR A 246 4.96 -21.83 -5.90
CA TYR A 246 3.66 -22.14 -6.48
C TYR A 246 3.79 -22.50 -7.97
N ASN A 247 4.53 -21.71 -8.74
CA ASN A 247 4.77 -21.98 -10.16
C ASN A 247 5.52 -23.30 -10.38
N ALA A 248 6.52 -23.61 -9.54
CA ALA A 248 7.27 -24.86 -9.62
C ALA A 248 6.37 -26.09 -9.33
N VAL A 249 5.51 -26.01 -8.32
CA VAL A 249 4.55 -27.08 -7.99
C VAL A 249 3.53 -27.29 -9.12
N GLN A 250 3.02 -26.22 -9.74
CA GLN A 250 2.11 -26.35 -10.88
C GLN A 250 2.78 -27.01 -12.09
N MET A 251 4.00 -26.59 -12.42
CA MET A 251 4.78 -27.20 -13.51
C MET A 251 5.06 -28.69 -13.27
N ALA A 252 5.43 -29.07 -12.04
CA ALA A 252 5.67 -30.47 -11.68
C ALA A 252 4.40 -31.34 -11.86
N ARG A 253 3.25 -30.85 -11.39
CA ARG A 253 1.95 -31.53 -11.56
C ARG A 253 1.56 -31.67 -13.03
N GLU A 254 1.82 -30.65 -13.83
CA GLU A 254 1.52 -30.68 -15.26
C GLU A 254 2.42 -31.69 -16.00
N ASN A 255 3.71 -31.75 -15.66
CA ASN A 255 4.64 -32.74 -16.20
C ASN A 255 4.23 -34.17 -15.84
N GLU A 256 3.94 -34.45 -14.57
CA GLU A 256 3.50 -35.78 -14.11
C GLU A 256 2.21 -36.22 -14.82
N ARG A 257 1.25 -35.30 -14.99
CA ARG A 257 0.00 -35.58 -15.72
C ARG A 257 0.25 -35.88 -17.20
N THR A 258 1.26 -35.26 -17.78
CA THR A 258 1.67 -35.46 -19.18
C THR A 258 2.37 -36.80 -19.36
N GLU A 259 3.27 -37.16 -18.44
CA GLU A 259 3.93 -38.48 -18.41
C GLU A 259 2.92 -39.61 -18.20
N TYR A 260 2.01 -39.48 -17.23
CA TYR A 260 0.96 -40.46 -16.99
C TYR A 260 0.08 -40.69 -18.23
N ARG A 261 -0.28 -39.61 -18.94
CA ARG A 261 -1.00 -39.70 -20.22
C ARG A 261 -0.19 -40.45 -21.28
N ALA A 262 1.11 -40.16 -21.40
CA ALA A 262 1.98 -40.81 -22.37
C ALA A 262 2.11 -42.33 -22.10
N VAL A 263 2.35 -42.72 -20.85
CA VAL A 263 2.44 -44.13 -20.44
C VAL A 263 1.12 -44.85 -20.68
N ARG A 264 0.00 -44.24 -20.32
CA ARG A 264 -1.33 -44.83 -20.53
C ARG A 264 -1.62 -45.03 -22.02
N MET A 265 -1.33 -44.04 -22.88
CA MET A 265 -1.48 -44.17 -24.33
C MET A 265 -0.60 -45.28 -24.90
N ALA A 266 0.65 -45.41 -24.45
CA ALA A 266 1.55 -46.48 -24.89
C ALA A 266 1.03 -47.87 -24.49
N HIS A 267 0.50 -48.01 -23.27
CA HIS A 267 -0.07 -49.27 -22.81
C HIS A 267 -1.35 -49.65 -23.56
N GLU A 268 -2.24 -48.67 -23.80
CA GLU A 268 -3.45 -48.86 -24.60
C GLU A 268 -3.10 -49.29 -26.04
N ALA A 269 -2.07 -48.69 -26.65
CA ALA A 269 -1.58 -49.06 -27.98
C ALA A 269 -1.03 -50.49 -28.02
N GLU A 270 -0.26 -50.91 -27.00
CA GLU A 270 0.30 -52.27 -26.94
C GLU A 270 -0.78 -53.33 -26.71
N ILE A 271 -1.77 -53.07 -25.83
CA ILE A 271 -2.93 -53.95 -25.65
C ILE A 271 -3.70 -54.11 -26.97
N ALA A 272 -3.90 -53.01 -27.70
CA ALA A 272 -4.58 -53.04 -28.99
C ALA A 272 -3.80 -53.90 -30.01
N ARG A 273 -2.47 -53.77 -30.05
CA ARG A 273 -1.58 -54.57 -30.90
C ARG A 273 -1.67 -56.06 -30.57
N LEU A 274 -1.53 -56.43 -29.29
CA LEU A 274 -1.57 -57.84 -28.85
C LEU A 274 -2.93 -58.50 -29.13
N ARG A 275 -4.03 -57.75 -28.95
CA ARG A 275 -5.38 -58.24 -29.29
C ARG A 275 -5.53 -58.52 -30.78
N GLU A 276 -4.95 -57.69 -31.63
CA GLU A 276 -4.99 -57.89 -33.08
C GLU A 276 -4.16 -59.10 -33.50
N GLU A 277 -3.01 -59.33 -32.86
CA GLU A 277 -2.13 -60.47 -33.11
C GLU A 277 -2.80 -61.80 -32.71
N LEU A 278 -3.48 -61.83 -31.55
CA LEU A 278 -4.28 -62.97 -31.11
C LEU A 278 -5.44 -63.28 -32.06
N ARG A 279 -6.20 -62.27 -32.51
CA ARG A 279 -7.26 -62.48 -33.51
C ARG A 279 -6.73 -63.11 -34.78
N ARG A 280 -5.56 -62.67 -35.24
CA ARG A 280 -4.89 -63.22 -36.42
C ARG A 280 -4.56 -64.69 -36.24
N ARG A 281 -4.04 -65.06 -35.07
CA ARG A 281 -3.66 -66.44 -34.74
C ARG A 281 -4.84 -67.38 -34.55
N ASP A 282 -5.97 -66.87 -34.06
CA ASP A 282 -7.21 -67.66 -33.90
C ASP A 282 -8.00 -67.81 -35.22
N SER A 283 -7.62 -67.07 -36.26
CA SER A 283 -8.20 -67.13 -37.61
C SER A 283 -7.40 -67.98 -38.62
N GLU A 284 -6.28 -68.57 -38.19
CA GLU A 284 -5.45 -69.54 -38.94
C GLU A 284 -5.69 -70.98 -38.44
#